data_AF-A0A4R3KD90-F1
#
_entry.id   AF-A0A4R3KD90-F1
#
_cell.length_a   1.000
_cell.length_b   1.000
_cell.length_c   1.000
_cell.angle_alpha   90.00
_cell.angle_beta   90.00
_cell.angle_gamma   90.00
#
_symmetry.space_group_name_H-M   'P 1'
#
loop_
_entity.id
_entity.type
_entity.pdbx_description
1 polymer ?
#
loop_
_entity_poly.entity_id
_entity_poly.type
_entity_poly.pdbx_seq_one_letter_code
_entity_poly.pdbx_strand_id
1 'polypeptide(L)'
;MTVFDPYFYFNPYHPVYINQRVYRRAYAAIKGGPLAPTISGFVTFTNVPNGTEVYVELRGLPSYRPARGNQDPIGPHGFHIHMNGNCTEGNPQSPFEAAGGHWNPTNQPHGNHAGDFPVIFSNGGFARMSFFTNKFRVNDVIGKSVILHLNPDDYRTQPDGDAGKRIACGVIVGV
;
A
#
# COMPACT_ATOMS: atom_id res chain seq x y z
N MET A 1 1.78 -2.22 -45.66
CA MET A 1 1.81 -3.57 -46.24
C MET A 1 2.45 -4.46 -45.20
N THR A 2 1.64 -5.24 -44.50
CA THR A 2 1.99 -6.11 -43.36
C THR A 2 2.61 -7.40 -43.87
N VAL A 3 3.73 -7.83 -43.29
CA VAL A 3 4.32 -9.15 -43.53
C VAL A 3 3.84 -10.09 -42.43
N PHE A 4 3.13 -11.15 -42.82
CA PHE A 4 2.66 -12.25 -41.97
C PHE A 4 3.81 -13.24 -41.73
N ASP A 5 4.06 -13.60 -40.48
CA ASP A 5 4.95 -14.70 -40.08
C ASP A 5 4.08 -15.96 -39.81
N PRO A 6 4.27 -17.10 -40.50
CA PRO A 6 3.33 -18.21 -40.50
C PRO A 6 3.61 -19.35 -39.48
N TYR A 7 4.44 -19.16 -38.44
CA TYR A 7 4.77 -20.25 -37.50
C TYR A 7 4.21 -20.08 -36.08
N PHE A 8 2.88 -20.01 -35.94
CA PHE A 8 2.20 -20.35 -34.68
C PHE A 8 1.65 -21.78 -34.76
N TYR A 9 2.45 -22.75 -34.31
CA TYR A 9 1.96 -24.10 -34.06
C TYR A 9 1.03 -24.08 -32.84
N PHE A 10 -0.28 -24.15 -33.10
CA PHE A 10 -1.30 -24.45 -32.10
C PHE A 10 -1.08 -25.89 -31.58
N ASN A 11 -0.68 -26.03 -30.31
CA ASN A 11 -0.71 -27.31 -29.61
C ASN A 11 -2.10 -27.49 -28.95
N PRO A 12 -2.93 -28.44 -29.39
CA PRO A 12 -4.31 -28.59 -28.91
C PRO A 12 -4.45 -29.31 -27.54
N TYR A 13 -3.36 -29.60 -26.83
CA TYR A 13 -3.38 -30.39 -25.59
C TYR A 13 -3.12 -29.62 -24.28
N HIS A 14 -3.02 -28.30 -24.30
CA HIS A 14 -2.87 -27.49 -23.08
C HIS A 14 -3.95 -26.42 -22.96
N PRO A 15 -5.04 -26.68 -22.23
CA PRO A 15 -5.96 -25.63 -21.85
C PRO A 15 -5.36 -24.87 -20.67
N VAL A 16 -4.63 -23.78 -20.91
CA VAL A 16 -4.25 -22.85 -19.83
C VAL A 16 -5.42 -21.90 -19.59
N TYR A 17 -6.50 -22.41 -18.99
CA TYR A 17 -7.53 -21.59 -18.39
C TYR A 17 -7.04 -21.07 -17.05
N ILE A 18 -6.30 -19.96 -17.03
CA ILE A 18 -6.15 -19.21 -15.78
C ILE A 18 -7.42 -18.37 -15.63
N ASN A 19 -8.40 -18.91 -14.92
CA ASN A 19 -9.57 -18.20 -14.41
C ASN A 19 -9.13 -17.15 -13.36
N GLN A 20 -8.32 -16.16 -13.75
CA GLN A 20 -8.02 -15.04 -12.88
C GLN A 20 -9.18 -14.05 -12.95
N ARG A 21 -9.91 -13.96 -11.84
CA ARG A 21 -10.97 -12.96 -11.66
C ARG A 21 -10.34 -11.57 -11.80
N VAL A 22 -10.72 -10.84 -12.85
CA VAL A 22 -10.23 -9.48 -13.12
C VAL A 22 -11.01 -8.51 -12.25
N TYR A 23 -10.41 -8.07 -11.14
CA TYR A 23 -11.00 -7.07 -10.26
C TYR A 23 -10.76 -5.66 -10.83
N ARG A 24 -11.83 -4.88 -10.95
CA ARG A 24 -11.75 -3.45 -11.29
C ARG A 24 -11.68 -2.55 -10.06
N ARG A 25 -12.00 -3.10 -8.89
CA ARG A 25 -11.95 -2.42 -7.60
C ARG A 25 -11.34 -3.34 -6.55
N ALA A 26 -10.68 -2.76 -5.58
CA ALA A 26 -10.21 -3.44 -4.39
C ALA A 26 -10.43 -2.57 -3.16
N TYR A 27 -10.38 -3.22 -2.01
CA TYR A 27 -10.65 -2.63 -0.72
C TYR A 27 -9.67 -3.18 0.32
N ALA A 28 -9.21 -2.33 1.24
CA ALA A 28 -8.48 -2.73 2.43
C ALA A 28 -9.12 -2.07 3.65
N ALA A 29 -9.64 -2.87 4.57
CA ALA A 29 -10.03 -2.35 5.89
C ALA A 29 -8.77 -2.13 6.72
N ILE A 30 -8.53 -0.88 7.12
CA ILE A 30 -7.37 -0.50 7.94
C ILE A 30 -7.75 -0.62 9.41
N LYS A 31 -6.94 -1.34 10.18
CA LYS A 31 -7.06 -1.46 11.64
C LYS A 31 -5.74 -1.10 12.31
N GLY A 32 -5.84 -0.32 13.37
CA GLY A 32 -4.74 0.00 14.26
C GLY A 32 -4.22 -1.23 14.99
N GLY A 33 -2.91 -1.28 15.21
CA GLY A 33 -2.26 -2.29 16.02
C GLY A 33 -2.07 -1.84 17.47
N PRO A 34 -1.25 -2.55 18.26
CA PRO A 34 -1.04 -2.29 19.69
C PRO A 34 -0.52 -0.87 19.99
N LEU A 35 0.18 -0.25 19.04
CA LEU A 35 0.73 1.11 19.18
C LEU A 35 -0.28 2.22 18.91
N ALA A 36 -1.39 1.93 18.25
CA ALA A 36 -2.43 2.90 17.90
C ALA A 36 -3.81 2.23 17.72
N PRO A 37 -4.37 1.60 18.76
CA PRO A 37 -5.52 0.70 18.64
C PRO A 37 -6.84 1.40 18.24
N THR A 38 -6.89 2.73 18.35
CA THR A 38 -8.05 3.53 17.94
C THR A 38 -8.13 3.75 16.43
N ILE A 39 -7.06 3.46 15.68
CA ILE A 39 -7.05 3.67 14.24
C ILE A 39 -8.03 2.70 13.57
N SER A 40 -8.89 3.26 12.73
CA SER A 40 -9.77 2.49 11.86
C SER A 40 -10.06 3.26 10.58
N GLY A 41 -10.42 2.54 9.53
CA GLY A 41 -10.81 3.15 8.27
C GLY A 41 -10.64 2.20 7.11
N PHE A 42 -10.43 2.76 5.93
CA PHE A 42 -10.30 1.96 4.73
C PHE A 42 -9.55 2.65 3.61
N VAL A 43 -9.11 1.83 2.65
CA VAL A 43 -8.56 2.25 1.37
C VAL A 43 -9.34 1.54 0.27
N THR A 44 -9.70 2.27 -0.78
CA THR A 44 -10.23 1.70 -2.01
C THR A 44 -9.31 1.98 -3.16
N PHE A 45 -9.19 1.01 -4.05
CA PHE A 45 -8.46 1.10 -5.30
C PHE A 45 -9.47 0.91 -6.43
N THR A 46 -9.47 1.81 -7.42
CA THR A 46 -10.37 1.71 -8.57
C THR A 46 -9.59 1.89 -9.86
N ASN A 47 -9.65 0.91 -10.75
CA ASN A 47 -9.07 1.06 -12.09
C ASN A 47 -9.78 2.21 -12.81
N VAL A 48 -8.98 3.17 -13.29
CA VAL A 48 -9.41 4.29 -14.15
C VAL A 48 -8.59 4.26 -15.43
N PRO A 49 -8.88 5.05 -16.47
CA PRO A 49 -7.97 5.16 -17.62
C PRO A 49 -6.54 5.46 -17.15
N ASN A 50 -5.57 4.78 -17.76
CA ASN A 50 -4.13 4.96 -17.49
C ASN A 50 -3.60 4.60 -16.08
N GLY A 51 -4.43 4.10 -15.16
CA GLY A 51 -3.93 3.71 -13.84
C GLY A 51 -5.01 3.31 -12.84
N THR A 52 -4.78 3.70 -11.59
CA THR A 52 -5.63 3.40 -10.44
C THR A 52 -5.84 4.68 -9.62
N GLU A 53 -7.10 4.97 -9.32
CA GLU A 53 -7.47 5.95 -8.31
C GLU A 53 -7.46 5.26 -6.94
N VAL A 54 -6.79 5.89 -5.98
CA VAL A 54 -6.70 5.42 -4.59
C VAL A 54 -7.39 6.44 -3.70
N TYR A 55 -8.37 5.97 -2.93
CA TYR A 55 -9.09 6.77 -1.96
C TYR A 55 -8.91 6.17 -0.57
N VAL A 56 -8.63 7.01 0.42
CA VAL A 56 -8.41 6.61 1.81
C VAL A 56 -9.23 7.49 2.75
N GLU A 57 -9.81 6.87 3.77
CA GLU A 57 -10.43 7.55 4.91
C GLU A 57 -10.00 6.84 6.20
N LEU A 58 -9.45 7.61 7.14
CA LEU A 58 -8.92 7.10 8.42
C LEU A 58 -9.45 7.94 9.59
N ARG A 59 -9.67 7.27 10.72
CA ARG A 59 -10.11 7.84 12.00
C ARG A 59 -9.21 7.35 13.12
N GLY A 60 -9.20 8.07 14.25
CA GLY A 60 -8.42 7.70 15.43
C GLY A 60 -6.91 7.86 15.27
N LEU A 61 -6.46 8.66 14.28
CA LEU A 61 -5.04 8.94 14.04
C LEU A 61 -4.41 9.69 15.23
N PRO A 62 -3.15 9.42 15.58
CA PRO A 62 -2.40 10.23 16.53
C PRO A 62 -2.38 11.71 16.12
N SER A 63 -2.33 12.62 17.10
CA SER A 63 -2.12 14.04 16.81
C SER A 63 -0.68 14.29 16.38
N TYR A 64 -0.49 15.26 15.48
CA TYR A 64 0.85 15.66 15.06
C TYR A 64 1.72 16.07 16.27
N ARG A 65 2.98 15.63 16.26
CA ARG A 65 3.99 16.05 17.22
C ARG A 65 5.28 16.36 16.46
N PRO A 66 5.85 17.58 16.58
CA PRO A 66 7.14 17.88 15.97
C PRO A 66 8.26 17.09 16.64
N ALA A 67 9.37 16.91 15.92
CA ALA A 67 10.59 16.33 16.47
C ALA A 67 11.10 17.19 17.65
N ARG A 68 11.61 16.56 18.71
CA ARG A 68 12.16 17.25 19.88
C ARG A 68 13.37 16.50 20.43
N GLY A 69 14.55 17.11 20.34
CA GLY A 69 15.80 16.45 20.72
C GLY A 69 16.00 15.15 19.94
N ASN A 70 16.15 14.04 20.65
CA ASN A 70 16.30 12.70 20.06
C ASN A 70 14.96 11.96 19.86
N GLN A 71 13.82 12.66 19.92
CA GLN A 71 12.51 12.07 19.69
C GLN A 71 12.00 12.39 18.29
N ASP A 72 11.67 11.34 17.54
CA ASP A 72 11.09 11.45 16.22
C ASP A 72 9.69 12.08 16.24
N PRO A 73 9.31 12.77 15.16
CA PRO A 73 8.00 13.39 15.03
C PRO A 73 6.89 12.35 14.89
N ILE A 74 5.69 12.64 15.38
CA ILE A 74 4.49 11.86 15.06
C ILE A 74 3.75 12.58 13.95
N GLY A 75 3.53 11.90 12.83
CA GLY A 75 2.89 12.50 11.67
C GLY A 75 3.75 13.57 10.97
N PRO A 76 3.43 13.93 9.70
CA PRO A 76 2.53 13.23 8.79
C PRO A 76 2.92 11.76 8.66
N HIS A 77 1.96 10.87 8.44
CA HIS A 77 2.19 9.43 8.56
C HIS A 77 2.61 8.85 7.21
N GLY A 78 3.77 8.17 7.15
CA GLY A 78 4.16 7.36 6.00
C GLY A 78 3.09 6.32 5.66
N PHE A 79 2.87 6.06 4.38
CA PHE A 79 1.73 5.28 3.91
C PHE A 79 2.09 4.48 2.68
N HIS A 80 2.09 3.16 2.79
CA HIS A 80 2.69 2.30 1.77
C HIS A 80 1.89 1.03 1.52
N ILE A 81 1.96 0.51 0.30
CA ILE A 81 1.67 -0.90 0.04
C ILE A 81 2.90 -1.72 0.40
N HIS A 82 2.72 -2.76 1.20
CA HIS A 82 3.73 -3.75 1.54
C HIS A 82 3.52 -5.06 0.76
N MET A 83 4.62 -5.77 0.51
CA MET A 83 4.66 -6.89 -0.44
C MET A 83 3.75 -8.07 -0.08
N ASN A 84 3.51 -8.32 1.21
CA ASN A 84 2.70 -9.45 1.67
C ASN A 84 1.35 -8.98 2.23
N GLY A 85 0.27 -9.67 1.88
CA GLY A 85 -1.06 -9.49 2.47
C GLY A 85 -1.18 -10.12 3.86
N ASN A 86 -0.32 -9.71 4.79
CA ASN A 86 -0.28 -10.25 6.14
C ASN A 86 -0.22 -9.12 7.18
N CYS A 87 -1.32 -8.91 7.89
CA CYS A 87 -1.45 -7.93 8.97
C CYS A 87 -1.36 -8.55 10.37
N THR A 88 -0.65 -9.68 10.53
CA THR A 88 -0.41 -10.25 11.86
C THR A 88 0.36 -9.24 12.71
N GLU A 89 -0.19 -8.85 13.86
CA GLU A 89 0.45 -7.87 14.74
C GLU A 89 1.84 -8.35 15.19
N GLY A 90 1.99 -9.62 15.58
CA GLY A 90 3.30 -10.14 15.96
C GLY A 90 3.85 -9.45 17.21
N ASN A 91 5.05 -8.88 17.13
CA ASN A 91 5.68 -8.19 18.26
C ASN A 91 4.94 -6.87 18.58
N PRO A 92 4.39 -6.67 19.79
CA PRO A 92 3.67 -5.44 20.13
C PRO A 92 4.50 -4.15 20.02
N GLN A 93 5.83 -4.24 20.11
CA GLN A 93 6.74 -3.08 19.99
C GLN A 93 7.15 -2.77 18.55
N SER A 94 6.99 -3.75 17.65
CA SER A 94 7.26 -3.68 16.21
C SER A 94 6.19 -4.46 15.46
N PRO A 95 4.94 -3.97 15.43
CA PRO A 95 3.86 -4.78 14.90
C PRO A 95 3.86 -4.83 13.37
N PHE A 96 3.16 -5.81 12.81
CA PHE A 96 2.93 -5.96 11.35
C PHE A 96 4.18 -6.28 10.52
N GLU A 97 5.24 -6.81 11.12
CA GLU A 97 6.47 -7.19 10.40
C GLU A 97 6.23 -8.21 9.27
N ALA A 98 5.25 -9.11 9.45
CA ALA A 98 4.90 -10.13 8.47
C ALA A 98 4.40 -9.57 7.11
N ALA A 99 4.02 -8.28 7.06
CA ALA A 99 3.70 -7.58 5.81
C ALA A 99 4.91 -7.48 4.85
N GLY A 100 6.14 -7.68 5.34
CA GLY A 100 7.37 -7.54 4.56
C GLY A 100 7.77 -6.07 4.36
N GLY A 101 8.60 -5.80 3.35
CA GLY A 101 9.00 -4.44 2.96
C GLY A 101 7.98 -3.76 2.04
N HIS A 102 8.30 -2.53 1.62
CA HIS A 102 7.50 -1.80 0.62
C HIS A 102 7.41 -2.63 -0.66
N TRP A 103 6.24 -2.62 -1.30
CA TRP A 103 6.06 -3.31 -2.55
C TRP A 103 6.74 -2.55 -3.70
N ASN A 104 7.82 -3.15 -4.22
CA ASN A 104 8.67 -2.58 -5.25
C ASN A 104 8.92 -3.59 -6.39
N PRO A 105 7.97 -3.77 -7.32
CA PRO A 105 8.10 -4.74 -8.41
C PRO A 105 9.18 -4.36 -9.45
N THR A 106 9.61 -3.10 -9.47
CA THR A 106 10.51 -2.54 -10.49
C THR A 106 11.89 -2.17 -9.95
N ASN A 107 12.21 -2.62 -8.72
CA ASN A 107 13.50 -2.39 -8.05
C ASN A 107 13.97 -0.92 -8.09
N GLN A 108 13.05 0.01 -7.87
CA GLN A 108 13.34 1.44 -7.79
C GLN A 108 13.90 1.80 -6.41
N PRO A 109 14.67 2.88 -6.26
CA PRO A 109 14.96 3.42 -4.94
C PRO A 109 13.68 3.92 -4.24
N HIS A 110 13.71 3.94 -2.92
CA HIS A 110 12.66 4.51 -2.08
C HIS A 110 12.33 5.96 -2.50
N GLY A 111 11.04 6.31 -2.46
CA GLY A 111 10.49 7.52 -3.05
C GLY A 111 9.93 7.26 -4.46
N ASN A 112 10.25 6.12 -5.06
CA ASN A 112 9.72 5.71 -6.36
C ASN A 112 9.23 4.26 -6.43
N HIS A 113 9.04 3.56 -5.31
CA HIS A 113 8.39 2.24 -5.37
C HIS A 113 6.96 2.34 -5.91
N ALA A 114 6.43 1.22 -6.42
CA ALA A 114 5.03 1.16 -6.81
C ALA A 114 4.08 1.33 -5.61
N GLY A 115 4.52 0.92 -4.43
CA GLY A 115 3.77 1.02 -3.18
C GLY A 115 3.96 2.30 -2.39
N ASP A 116 4.84 3.23 -2.77
CA ASP A 116 5.04 4.49 -2.03
C ASP A 116 3.89 5.46 -2.34
N PHE A 117 3.20 5.97 -1.31
CA PHE A 117 2.06 6.90 -1.45
C PHE A 117 2.32 8.28 -0.81
N PRO A 118 1.48 9.29 -1.11
CA PRO A 118 1.50 10.53 -0.36
C PRO A 118 1.25 10.28 1.15
N VAL A 119 1.95 11.03 2.01
CA VAL A 119 1.78 10.96 3.47
C VAL A 119 0.35 11.34 3.91
N ILE A 120 -0.08 10.78 5.04
CA ILE A 120 -1.38 11.06 5.66
C ILE A 120 -1.24 12.11 6.77
N PHE A 121 -1.92 13.24 6.62
CA PHE A 121 -2.02 14.26 7.66
C PHE A 121 -3.19 13.97 8.61
N SER A 122 -2.91 13.87 9.91
CA SER A 122 -3.95 13.76 10.95
C SER A 122 -4.58 15.14 11.21
N ASN A 123 -5.88 15.26 10.91
CA ASN A 123 -6.68 16.47 11.15
C ASN A 123 -7.63 16.22 12.31
N GLY A 124 -7.11 16.35 13.55
CA GLY A 124 -7.89 16.03 14.75
C GLY A 124 -8.26 14.54 14.82
N GLY A 125 -7.36 13.66 14.38
CA GLY A 125 -7.58 12.22 14.34
C GLY A 125 -8.32 11.70 13.09
N PHE A 126 -8.70 12.59 12.17
CA PHE A 126 -9.33 12.22 10.89
C PHE A 126 -8.42 12.54 9.70
N ALA A 127 -8.43 11.68 8.69
CA ALA A 127 -7.81 11.97 7.41
C ALA A 127 -8.65 11.42 6.25
N ARG A 128 -8.65 12.16 5.14
CA ARG A 128 -9.27 11.78 3.88
C ARG A 128 -8.40 12.25 2.73
N MET A 129 -8.12 11.38 1.78
CA MET A 129 -7.29 11.70 0.61
C MET A 129 -7.72 10.86 -0.59
N SER A 130 -7.62 11.45 -1.78
CA SER A 130 -7.75 10.74 -3.05
C SER A 130 -6.55 11.12 -3.91
N PHE A 131 -5.95 10.13 -4.59
CA PHE A 131 -4.85 10.36 -5.51
C PHE A 131 -4.83 9.32 -6.61
N PHE A 132 -4.25 9.71 -7.74
CA PHE A 132 -4.03 8.84 -8.89
C PHE A 132 -2.61 8.28 -8.90
N THR A 133 -2.46 7.04 -9.37
CA THR A 133 -1.17 6.45 -9.74
C THR A 133 -1.28 5.62 -11.01
N ASN A 134 -0.28 5.71 -11.88
CA ASN A 134 -0.13 4.86 -13.05
C ASN A 134 0.83 3.68 -12.82
N LYS A 135 1.36 3.51 -11.60
CA LYS A 135 2.38 2.48 -11.30
C LYS A 135 1.81 1.06 -11.25
N PHE A 136 0.49 0.91 -11.12
CA PHE A 136 -0.17 -0.39 -11.06
C PHE A 136 -1.65 -0.32 -11.45
N ARG A 137 -2.22 -1.48 -11.74
CA ARG A 137 -3.66 -1.77 -11.81
C ARG A 137 -4.10 -2.49 -10.54
N VAL A 138 -5.40 -2.48 -10.27
CA VAL A 138 -6.02 -3.12 -9.10
C VAL A 138 -5.58 -4.58 -8.90
N ASN A 139 -5.50 -5.39 -9.97
CA ASN A 139 -5.11 -6.80 -9.84
C ASN A 139 -3.68 -6.97 -9.31
N ASP A 140 -2.78 -6.03 -9.59
CA ASP A 140 -1.38 -6.12 -9.18
C ASP A 140 -1.21 -6.02 -7.66
N VAL A 141 -2.18 -5.41 -6.97
CA VAL A 141 -2.13 -5.15 -5.52
C VAL A 141 -3.00 -6.08 -4.68
N ILE A 142 -3.81 -6.95 -5.31
CA ILE A 142 -4.58 -7.95 -4.57
C ILE A 142 -3.64 -8.90 -3.82
N GLY A 143 -3.96 -9.19 -2.55
CA GLY A 143 -3.15 -10.07 -1.71
C GLY A 143 -1.89 -9.40 -1.15
N LYS A 144 -1.75 -8.08 -1.31
CA LYS A 144 -0.79 -7.22 -0.58
C LYS A 144 -1.45 -6.59 0.63
N SER A 145 -0.70 -5.81 1.39
CA SER A 145 -1.25 -5.02 2.50
C SER A 145 -0.94 -3.55 2.33
N VAL A 146 -1.76 -2.70 2.92
CA VAL A 146 -1.45 -1.30 3.16
C VAL A 146 -1.00 -1.14 4.61
N ILE A 147 0.10 -0.42 4.83
CA ILE A 147 0.62 -0.06 6.14
C ILE A 147 0.58 1.46 6.30
N LEU A 148 0.16 1.89 7.49
CA LEU A 148 0.35 3.25 7.98
C LEU A 148 1.50 3.25 9.00
N HIS A 149 2.43 4.17 8.84
CA HIS A 149 3.57 4.36 9.73
C HIS A 149 3.36 5.53 10.70
N LEU A 150 4.12 5.53 11.81
CA LEU A 150 4.01 6.55 12.85
C LEU A 150 4.62 7.89 12.46
N ASN A 151 5.76 7.84 11.78
CA ASN A 151 6.59 9.00 11.48
C ASN A 151 6.42 9.42 9.99
N PRO A 152 6.92 10.61 9.61
CA PRO A 152 6.97 11.06 8.22
C PRO A 152 7.80 10.15 7.35
N ASP A 153 7.32 9.95 6.13
CA ASP A 153 8.13 9.44 5.03
C ASP A 153 8.96 10.62 4.45
N ASP A 154 10.28 10.48 4.43
CA ASP A 154 11.22 11.44 3.85
C ASP A 154 11.44 11.28 2.33
N TYR A 155 10.86 10.25 1.72
CA TYR A 155 10.94 9.88 0.31
C TYR A 155 12.36 9.65 -0.23
N ARG A 156 13.33 9.37 0.65
CA ARG A 156 14.76 9.32 0.27
C ARG A 156 15.53 8.22 0.96
N THR A 157 15.33 8.06 2.27
CA THR A 157 16.04 7.08 3.09
C THR A 157 15.64 5.67 2.65
N GLN A 158 16.63 4.80 2.52
CA GLN A 158 16.42 3.42 2.07
C GLN A 158 16.30 2.48 3.28
N PRO A 159 15.46 1.44 3.22
CA PRO A 159 14.55 1.12 2.12
C PRO A 159 13.13 1.71 2.27
N ASP A 160 12.86 2.45 3.34
CA ASP A 160 11.49 2.70 3.84
C ASP A 160 11.20 4.14 4.28
N GLY A 161 12.04 5.09 3.84
CA GLY A 161 11.78 6.52 4.01
C GLY A 161 11.90 7.04 5.44
N ASP A 162 12.51 6.26 6.34
CA ASP A 162 12.60 6.56 7.77
C ASP A 162 11.22 6.81 8.43
N ALA A 163 10.17 6.16 7.89
CA ALA A 163 8.80 6.33 8.38
C ALA A 163 8.56 5.70 9.77
N GLY A 164 9.54 4.98 10.30
CA GLY A 164 9.51 4.41 11.63
C GLY A 164 8.44 3.33 11.81
N LYS A 165 7.87 3.25 13.00
CA LYS A 165 7.02 2.11 13.43
C LYS A 165 5.74 2.00 12.60
N ARG A 166 5.32 0.76 12.30
CA ARG A 166 4.03 0.45 11.68
C ARG A 166 2.93 0.54 12.73
N ILE A 167 1.84 1.24 12.45
CA ILE A 167 0.79 1.52 13.44
C ILE A 167 -0.61 1.07 13.01
N ALA A 168 -0.83 0.83 11.72
CA ALA A 168 -2.06 0.23 11.22
C ALA A 168 -1.80 -0.59 9.95
N CYS A 169 -2.65 -1.57 9.70
CA CYS A 169 -2.54 -2.46 8.54
C CYS A 169 -3.92 -2.81 7.96
N GLY A 170 -3.99 -3.06 6.65
CA GLY A 170 -5.13 -3.73 6.02
C GLY A 170 -4.73 -4.52 4.79
N VAL A 171 -5.21 -5.76 4.69
CA VAL A 171 -5.01 -6.61 3.51
C VAL A 171 -5.90 -6.14 2.37
N ILE A 172 -5.33 -6.04 1.16
CA ILE A 172 -6.04 -5.61 -0.04
C ILE A 172 -6.76 -6.81 -0.67
N VAL A 173 -8.08 -6.73 -0.74
CA VAL A 173 -8.96 -7.76 -1.33
C VAL A 173 -9.76 -7.19 -2.49
N GLY A 174 -9.97 -8.00 -3.52
CA GLY A 174 -10.76 -7.61 -4.69
C GLY A 174 -12.26 -7.60 -4.37
N VAL A 175 -12.98 -6.64 -4.94
CA VAL A 175 -14.44 -6.46 -4.75
C VAL A 175 -15.19 -6.40 -6.08
#